data_AF-A0A810KUY8-F1
#
_entry.id   AF-A0A810KUY8-F1
#
_cell.length_a   1.000
_cell.length_b   1.000
_cell.length_c   1.000
_cell.angle_alpha   90.00
_cell.angle_beta   90.00
_cell.angle_gamma   90.00
#
_symmetry.space_group_name_H-M   'P 1'
#
loop_
_entity.id
_entity.type
_entity.pdbx_description
1 polymer ?
#
loop_
_entity_poly.entity_id
_entity_poly.type
_entity_poly.pdbx_seq_one_letter_code
_entity_poly.pdbx_strand_id
1 'polypeptide(L)'
;MTGPADSDLWFPTAPGPVRAVPAAQRGSLRGRRVVTGTPGRGWRCDLRADDPVEQDGRAFVPVLAEHDWYRAELDDTDVFAPLVPVERVWVEQPDAAAGSAEPPANLLARLVTLDAPPLRIPVPARDMPALTGRRVVVVSPETVRRDVRAASEPYENDDGTICLSVCAEPDWYRWAFAGRPADCTEVPVYLVWAE
;
A
#
# COMPACT_ATOMS: atom_id res chain seq x y z
N MET A 1 3.39 -50.80 -6.11
CA MET A 1 4.19 -49.64 -6.55
C MET A 1 3.27 -48.43 -6.51
N THR A 2 3.15 -47.84 -5.32
CA THR A 2 2.33 -46.65 -5.08
C THR A 2 3.21 -45.46 -5.46
N GLY A 3 2.80 -44.69 -6.48
CA GLY A 3 3.53 -43.49 -6.90
C GLY A 3 3.63 -42.49 -5.75
N PRO A 4 4.67 -41.62 -5.72
CA PRO A 4 4.76 -40.58 -4.71
C PRO A 4 3.50 -39.71 -4.81
N ALA A 5 2.88 -39.44 -3.66
CA ALA A 5 1.76 -38.53 -3.55
C ALA A 5 2.13 -37.18 -4.17
N ASP A 6 1.19 -36.61 -4.94
CA ASP A 6 1.28 -35.24 -5.47
C ASP A 6 1.80 -34.31 -4.36
N SER A 7 2.97 -33.74 -4.58
CA SER A 7 3.42 -32.58 -3.84
C SER A 7 2.36 -31.49 -4.03
N ASP A 8 1.78 -30.98 -2.94
CA ASP A 8 0.87 -29.84 -2.96
C ASP A 8 1.56 -28.64 -3.64
N LEU A 9 1.34 -28.51 -4.95
CA LEU A 9 1.89 -27.41 -5.74
C LEU A 9 1.19 -26.13 -5.31
N TRP A 10 1.93 -25.26 -4.64
CA TRP A 10 1.44 -23.95 -4.23
C TRP A 10 1.55 -22.96 -5.38
N PHE A 11 0.49 -22.17 -5.57
CA PHE A 11 0.47 -21.07 -6.53
C PHE A 11 0.14 -19.77 -5.79
N PRO A 12 0.84 -18.67 -6.10
CA PRO A 12 0.55 -17.41 -5.44
C PRO A 12 -0.80 -16.88 -5.92
N THR A 13 -1.67 -16.53 -4.97
CA THR A 13 -2.97 -15.93 -5.23
C THR A 13 -2.92 -14.43 -4.98
N ALA A 14 -3.78 -13.67 -5.67
CA ALA A 14 -3.83 -12.23 -5.47
C ALA A 14 -4.12 -11.91 -3.99
N PRO A 15 -3.36 -11.00 -3.38
CA PRO A 15 -3.60 -10.61 -1.99
C PRO A 15 -4.95 -9.88 -1.89
N GLY A 16 -5.52 -9.85 -0.68
CA GLY A 16 -6.79 -9.13 -0.45
C GLY A 16 -6.68 -7.64 -0.80
N PRO A 17 -7.76 -6.99 -1.27
CA PRO A 17 -7.75 -5.59 -1.64
C PRO A 17 -7.57 -4.66 -0.44
N VAL A 18 -7.23 -3.41 -0.70
CA VAL A 18 -7.17 -2.37 0.32
C VAL A 18 -8.45 -1.55 0.29
N ARG A 19 -9.15 -1.54 1.42
CA ARG A 19 -10.38 -0.76 1.62
C ARG A 19 -10.10 0.43 2.51
N ALA A 20 -10.63 1.58 2.11
CA ALA A 20 -10.69 2.77 2.96
C ALA A 20 -11.92 2.70 3.88
N VAL A 21 -11.72 2.88 5.18
CA VAL A 21 -12.78 2.82 6.21
C VAL A 21 -12.81 4.11 7.02
N PRO A 22 -13.98 4.63 7.43
CA PRO A 22 -14.04 5.88 8.21
C PRO A 22 -13.16 5.84 9.47
N ALA A 23 -12.39 6.91 9.69
CA ALA A 23 -11.45 7.01 10.80
C ALA A 23 -12.14 7.23 12.17
N ALA A 24 -13.34 7.82 12.17
CA ALA A 24 -14.08 8.20 13.38
C ALA A 24 -14.38 7.05 14.36
N GLN A 25 -14.25 5.79 13.91
CA GLN A 25 -14.51 4.59 14.71
C GLN A 25 -13.25 3.77 14.99
N ARG A 26 -12.07 4.34 14.75
CA ARG A 26 -10.79 3.64 14.90
C ARG A 26 -10.10 4.06 16.18
N GLY A 27 -9.27 3.14 16.70
CA GLY A 27 -8.36 3.43 17.81
C GLY A 27 -7.23 4.35 17.35
N SER A 28 -6.01 4.08 17.80
CA SER A 28 -4.86 4.89 17.38
C SER A 28 -4.73 4.96 15.84
N LEU A 29 -4.52 6.18 15.36
CA LEU A 29 -4.26 6.50 13.96
C LEU A 29 -2.78 6.75 13.70
N ARG A 30 -1.93 6.81 14.73
CA ARG A 30 -0.47 7.02 14.62
C ARG A 30 0.15 6.17 13.53
N GLY A 31 0.71 6.85 12.53
CA GLY A 31 1.40 6.24 11.39
C GLY A 31 0.51 5.43 10.45
N ARG A 32 -0.80 5.36 10.67
CA ARG A 32 -1.72 4.62 9.79
C ARG A 32 -1.83 5.35 8.47
N ARG A 33 -1.87 4.59 7.38
CA ARG A 33 -2.08 5.14 6.05
C ARG A 33 -3.53 5.57 5.90
N VAL A 34 -3.74 6.76 5.37
CA VAL A 34 -5.08 7.37 5.25
C VAL A 34 -5.32 7.94 3.86
N VAL A 35 -6.60 8.05 3.53
CA VAL A 35 -7.13 8.84 2.44
C VAL A 35 -7.92 9.99 3.05
N THR A 36 -7.79 11.18 2.48
CA THR A 36 -8.61 12.34 2.86
C THR A 36 -9.44 12.81 1.68
N GLY A 37 -10.58 13.44 1.93
CA GLY A 37 -11.43 13.92 0.84
C GLY A 37 -12.82 14.31 1.29
N THR A 38 -13.63 14.66 0.30
CA THR A 38 -15.04 14.99 0.49
C THR A 38 -15.84 14.18 -0.52
N PRO A 39 -16.88 13.43 -0.08
CA PRO A 39 -17.79 12.74 -0.97
C PRO A 39 -18.27 13.63 -2.13
N GLY A 40 -18.26 13.08 -3.34
CA GLY A 40 -18.64 13.79 -4.57
C GLY A 40 -17.59 14.75 -5.15
N ARG A 41 -16.43 14.96 -4.49
CA ARG A 41 -15.39 15.88 -4.98
C ARG A 41 -14.09 15.19 -5.38
N GLY A 42 -13.64 14.22 -4.60
CA GLY A 42 -12.40 13.50 -4.84
C GLY A 42 -11.63 13.15 -3.57
N TRP A 43 -10.52 12.45 -3.78
CA TRP A 43 -9.75 11.78 -2.75
C TRP A 43 -8.25 12.07 -2.91
N ARG A 44 -7.56 12.28 -1.79
CA ARG A 44 -6.11 12.44 -1.71
C ARG A 44 -5.52 11.26 -0.95
N CYS A 45 -4.61 10.56 -1.61
CA CYS A 45 -3.93 9.36 -1.10
C CYS A 45 -2.46 9.65 -0.77
N ASP A 46 -1.72 8.60 -0.41
CA ASP A 46 -0.29 8.67 -0.03
C ASP A 46 -0.06 9.57 1.19
N LEU A 47 -0.94 9.40 2.19
CA LEU A 47 -0.94 10.14 3.43
C LEU A 47 -0.82 9.22 4.63
N ARG A 48 -0.25 9.73 5.72
CA ARG A 48 -0.25 9.10 7.04
C ARG A 48 -0.84 10.05 8.08
N ALA A 49 -1.51 9.48 9.07
CA ALA A 49 -2.15 10.23 10.15
C ALA A 49 -1.36 10.11 11.46
N ASP A 50 -1.57 11.09 12.35
CA ASP A 50 -1.33 10.95 13.78
C ASP A 50 -2.66 10.78 14.53
N ASP A 51 -2.59 10.55 15.83
CA ASP A 51 -3.77 10.41 16.69
C ASP A 51 -4.64 11.69 16.68
N PRO A 52 -5.98 11.54 16.73
CA PRO A 52 -6.89 12.69 16.68
C PRO A 52 -6.68 13.66 17.85
N VAL A 53 -6.92 14.94 17.59
CA VAL A 53 -6.95 16.02 18.56
C VAL A 53 -8.35 16.65 18.59
N GLU A 54 -8.81 17.03 19.78
CA GLU A 54 -10.07 17.75 19.96
C GLU A 54 -9.85 19.26 19.91
N GLN A 55 -10.62 19.96 19.08
CA GLN A 55 -10.65 21.43 19.01
C GLN A 55 -12.09 21.91 18.92
N ASP A 56 -12.48 22.81 19.83
CA ASP A 56 -13.84 23.39 19.87
C ASP A 56 -14.97 22.35 19.82
N GLY A 57 -14.76 21.20 20.48
CA GLY A 57 -15.73 20.09 20.53
C GLY A 57 -15.83 19.27 19.24
N ARG A 58 -14.83 19.36 18.36
CA ARG A 58 -14.71 18.56 17.13
C ARG A 58 -13.37 17.85 17.07
N ALA A 59 -13.38 16.60 16.62
CA ALA A 59 -12.19 15.82 16.38
C ALA A 59 -11.55 16.16 15.02
N PHE A 60 -10.25 16.43 15.05
CA PHE A 60 -9.41 16.62 13.88
C PHE A 60 -8.25 15.64 13.89
N VAL A 61 -7.82 15.21 12.71
CA VAL A 61 -6.70 14.29 12.52
C VAL A 61 -5.56 15.07 11.87
N PRO A 62 -4.37 15.12 12.48
CA PRO A 62 -3.16 15.58 11.81
C PRO A 62 -2.81 14.63 10.66
N VAL A 63 -2.62 15.15 9.44
CA VAL A 63 -2.33 14.32 8.26
C VAL A 63 -1.12 14.86 7.50
N LEU A 64 -0.14 14.01 7.24
CA LEU A 64 1.06 14.32 6.45
C LEU A 64 1.10 13.50 5.16
N ALA A 65 1.81 14.01 4.15
CA ALA A 65 2.25 13.16 3.05
C ALA A 65 3.17 12.06 3.59
N GLU A 66 3.14 10.87 3.01
CA GLU A 66 3.98 9.75 3.49
C GLU A 66 5.46 10.12 3.57
N HIS A 67 5.98 10.83 2.57
CA HIS A 67 7.37 11.30 2.57
C HIS A 67 7.69 12.17 3.79
N ASP A 68 6.81 13.10 4.12
CA ASP A 68 6.98 14.01 5.25
C ASP A 68 6.80 13.30 6.59
N TRP A 69 5.88 12.33 6.66
CA TRP A 69 5.73 11.45 7.82
C TRP A 69 7.02 10.66 8.09
N TYR A 70 7.58 10.00 7.07
CA TYR A 70 8.81 9.25 7.23
C TYR A 70 10.02 10.12 7.53
N ARG A 71 10.09 11.32 6.96
CA ARG A 71 11.13 12.29 7.33
C ARG A 71 11.01 12.66 8.81
N ALA A 72 9.80 12.97 9.28
CA ALA A 72 9.57 13.29 10.70
C ALA A 72 9.96 12.13 11.62
N GLU A 73 9.50 10.91 11.33
CA GLU A 73 9.73 9.74 12.19
C GLU A 73 11.19 9.25 12.17
N LEU A 74 11.89 9.33 11.04
CA LEU A 74 13.22 8.72 10.89
C LEU A 74 14.37 9.71 11.10
N ASP A 75 14.13 11.01 10.89
CA ASP A 75 15.13 12.08 11.02
C ASP A 75 14.80 13.04 12.18
N ASP A 76 13.83 12.67 13.03
CA ASP A 76 13.37 13.43 14.21
C ASP A 76 13.10 14.91 13.89
N THR A 77 12.46 15.14 12.74
CA THR A 77 12.20 16.49 12.21
C THR A 77 10.77 16.91 12.48
N ASP A 78 10.59 18.11 13.02
CA ASP A 78 9.26 18.70 13.18
C ASP A 78 8.64 19.07 11.83
N VAL A 79 7.47 18.51 11.53
CA VAL A 79 6.70 18.85 10.33
C VAL A 79 5.29 19.28 10.72
N PHE A 80 4.83 20.41 10.17
CA PHE A 80 3.48 20.89 10.39
C PHE A 80 2.46 20.06 9.62
N ALA A 81 1.62 19.34 10.35
CA ALA A 81 0.52 18.56 9.79
C ALA A 81 -0.77 19.40 9.72
N PRO A 82 -1.42 19.54 8.54
CA PRO A 82 -2.76 20.09 8.49
C PRO A 82 -3.74 19.23 9.29
N LEU A 83 -4.64 19.91 10.01
CA LEU A 83 -5.74 19.29 10.75
C LEU A 83 -6.94 19.07 9.83
N VAL A 84 -7.29 17.81 9.62
CA VAL A 84 -8.42 17.39 8.79
C VAL A 84 -9.55 16.93 9.70
N PRO A 85 -10.80 17.44 9.57
CA PRO A 85 -11.92 16.93 10.35
C PRO A 85 -12.04 15.42 10.22
N VAL A 86 -12.25 14.69 11.32
CA VAL A 86 -12.21 13.21 11.33
C VAL A 86 -13.21 12.58 10.37
N GLU A 87 -14.34 13.24 10.12
CA GLU A 87 -15.36 12.83 9.13
C GLU A 87 -14.86 12.87 7.68
N ARG A 88 -13.70 13.48 7.44
CA ARG A 88 -13.00 13.57 6.16
C ARG A 88 -11.71 12.74 6.12
N VAL A 89 -11.60 11.74 7.00
CA VAL A 89 -10.45 10.83 7.03
C VAL A 89 -10.92 9.38 6.96
N TRP A 90 -10.27 8.62 6.08
CA TRP A 90 -10.50 7.20 5.90
C TRP A 90 -9.17 6.46 6.05
N VAL A 91 -9.14 5.39 6.83
CA VAL A 91 -7.94 4.57 7.04
C VAL A 91 -7.86 3.51 5.95
N GLU A 92 -6.71 3.39 5.28
CA GLU A 92 -6.44 2.27 4.39
C GLU A 92 -6.17 1.01 5.24
N GLN A 93 -6.89 -0.08 4.96
CA GLN A 93 -6.63 -1.37 5.59
C GLN A 93 -6.82 -2.52 4.60
N PRO A 94 -6.01 -3.60 4.69
CA PRO A 94 -6.26 -4.84 3.95
C PRO A 94 -7.64 -5.40 4.33
N ASP A 95 -8.44 -5.71 3.32
CA ASP A 95 -9.72 -6.39 3.47
C ASP A 95 -9.49 -7.90 3.38
N ALA A 96 -9.11 -8.50 4.52
CA ALA A 96 -8.81 -9.93 4.59
C ALA A 96 -10.03 -10.82 4.28
N ALA A 97 -11.26 -10.29 4.45
CA ALA A 97 -12.49 -11.02 4.18
C ALA A 97 -12.87 -11.03 2.69
N ALA A 98 -12.39 -10.06 1.91
CA ALA A 98 -12.70 -9.93 0.49
C ALA A 98 -12.01 -10.99 -0.40
N GLY A 99 -11.10 -11.81 0.13
CA GLY A 99 -10.36 -12.81 -0.66
C GLY A 99 -9.58 -12.19 -1.82
N SER A 100 -9.15 -13.02 -2.78
CA SER A 100 -8.54 -12.54 -4.02
C SER A 100 -9.60 -11.90 -4.90
N ALA A 101 -9.59 -10.57 -5.02
CA ALA A 101 -10.43 -9.85 -5.97
C ALA A 101 -9.71 -9.75 -7.33
N GLU A 102 -10.33 -10.22 -8.40
CA GLU A 102 -9.80 -10.01 -9.74
C GLU A 102 -9.98 -8.55 -10.17
N PRO A 103 -9.00 -7.96 -10.88
CA PRO A 103 -9.17 -6.64 -11.46
C PRO A 103 -10.36 -6.62 -12.45
N PRO A 104 -11.21 -5.59 -12.41
CA PRO A 104 -12.32 -5.47 -13.35
C PRO A 104 -11.84 -5.40 -14.81
N ALA A 105 -12.44 -6.22 -15.67
CA ALA A 105 -11.98 -6.48 -17.05
C ALA A 105 -12.08 -5.28 -18.02
N ASN A 106 -12.94 -4.28 -17.74
CA ASN A 106 -13.16 -3.15 -18.64
C ASN A 106 -13.49 -1.86 -17.87
N LEU A 107 -13.55 -0.74 -18.60
CA LEU A 107 -13.79 0.58 -18.01
C LEU A 107 -15.14 0.70 -17.30
N LEU A 108 -16.20 0.07 -17.83
CA LEU A 108 -17.53 0.13 -17.20
C LEU A 108 -17.54 -0.62 -15.86
N ALA A 109 -16.84 -1.75 -15.78
CA ALA A 109 -16.64 -2.49 -14.53
C ALA A 109 -15.72 -1.78 -13.53
N ARG A 110 -14.98 -0.74 -13.97
CA ARG A 110 -14.10 0.10 -13.15
C ARG A 110 -14.79 1.35 -12.60
N LEU A 111 -16.06 1.58 -12.94
CA LEU A 111 -16.79 2.73 -12.42
C LEU A 111 -16.99 2.58 -10.90
N VAL A 112 -16.83 3.69 -10.18
CA VAL A 112 -16.93 3.75 -8.73
C VAL A 112 -17.97 4.80 -8.33
N THR A 113 -18.53 4.66 -7.13
CA THR A 113 -19.27 5.77 -6.52
C THR A 113 -18.28 6.80 -5.99
N LEU A 114 -18.75 8.04 -5.85
CA LEU A 114 -17.94 9.13 -5.26
C LEU A 114 -18.23 9.32 -3.77
N ASP A 115 -18.99 8.42 -3.14
CA ASP A 115 -19.43 8.54 -1.75
C ASP A 115 -18.36 8.11 -0.75
N ALA A 116 -17.42 7.27 -1.18
CA ALA A 116 -16.28 6.79 -0.40
C ALA A 116 -15.04 6.62 -1.31
N PRO A 117 -13.82 6.57 -0.74
CA PRO A 117 -12.64 6.24 -1.52
C PRO A 117 -12.80 4.87 -2.21
N PRO A 118 -12.30 4.72 -3.44
CA PRO A 118 -12.45 3.49 -4.19
C PRO A 118 -11.68 2.34 -3.53
N LEU A 119 -12.19 1.11 -3.71
CA LEU A 119 -11.46 -0.10 -3.34
C LEU A 119 -10.21 -0.23 -4.22
N ARG A 120 -9.04 -0.49 -3.62
CA ARG A 120 -7.79 -0.72 -4.36
C ARG A 120 -7.59 -2.21 -4.54
N ILE A 121 -7.82 -2.68 -5.76
CA ILE A 121 -7.65 -4.08 -6.14
C ILE A 121 -6.20 -4.31 -6.58
N PRO A 122 -5.48 -5.28 -5.99
CA PRO A 122 -4.09 -5.54 -6.35
C PRO A 122 -3.99 -6.04 -7.79
N VAL A 123 -3.04 -5.51 -8.54
CA VAL A 123 -2.78 -5.89 -9.93
C VAL A 123 -1.47 -6.68 -10.00
N PRO A 124 -1.40 -7.85 -10.66
CA PRO A 124 -0.13 -8.55 -10.83
C PRO A 124 0.94 -7.63 -11.41
N ALA A 125 2.14 -7.64 -10.83
CA ALA A 125 3.18 -6.69 -11.23
C ALA A 125 3.57 -6.81 -12.71
N ARG A 126 3.54 -8.03 -13.26
CA ARG A 126 3.77 -8.30 -14.69
C ARG A 126 2.79 -7.59 -15.63
N ASP A 127 1.61 -7.23 -15.16
CA ASP A 127 0.56 -6.57 -15.94
C ASP A 127 0.62 -5.03 -15.79
N MET A 128 1.55 -4.52 -14.96
CA MET A 128 1.72 -3.10 -14.69
C MET A 128 2.79 -2.48 -15.61
N PRO A 129 2.48 -1.36 -16.31
CA PRO A 129 3.41 -0.75 -17.26
C PRO A 129 4.56 0.03 -16.62
N ALA A 130 4.46 0.38 -15.33
CA ALA A 130 5.50 1.09 -14.59
C ALA A 130 5.39 0.73 -13.12
N LEU A 131 6.48 0.23 -12.53
CA LEU A 131 6.51 -0.28 -11.16
C LEU A 131 7.38 0.54 -10.22
N THR A 132 8.45 1.16 -10.72
CA THR A 132 9.42 1.88 -9.87
C THR A 132 8.72 2.92 -8.99
N GLY A 133 8.98 2.85 -7.69
CA GLY A 133 8.41 3.68 -6.65
C GLY A 133 6.99 3.32 -6.23
N ARG A 134 6.30 2.39 -6.91
CA ARG A 134 4.96 1.96 -6.49
C ARG A 134 5.01 1.11 -5.23
N ARG A 135 3.94 1.19 -4.45
CA ARG A 135 3.64 0.22 -3.39
C ARG A 135 3.34 -1.12 -4.02
N VAL A 136 3.97 -2.15 -3.48
CA VAL A 136 3.77 -3.53 -3.91
C VAL A 136 3.57 -4.45 -2.72
N VAL A 137 3.13 -5.66 -3.02
CA VAL A 137 2.87 -6.74 -2.08
C VAL A 137 3.64 -7.93 -2.59
N VAL A 138 4.43 -8.54 -1.72
CA VAL A 138 5.11 -9.80 -2.02
C VAL A 138 4.34 -10.93 -1.36
N VAL A 139 3.89 -11.90 -2.15
CA VAL A 139 3.17 -13.07 -1.67
C VAL A 139 4.08 -14.29 -1.78
N SER A 140 4.34 -14.96 -0.68
CA SER A 140 5.05 -16.25 -0.61
C SER A 140 4.14 -17.31 0.06
N PRO A 141 4.53 -18.60 0.05
CA PRO A 141 3.79 -19.64 0.75
C PRO A 141 3.61 -19.36 2.26
N GLU A 142 4.58 -18.67 2.86
CA GLU A 142 4.65 -18.43 4.30
C GLU A 142 4.06 -17.07 4.72
N THR A 143 4.10 -16.08 3.83
CA THR A 143 3.75 -14.70 4.22
C THR A 143 3.22 -13.83 3.08
N VAL A 144 2.40 -12.84 3.45
CA VAL A 144 2.01 -11.73 2.58
C VAL A 144 2.67 -10.48 3.15
N ARG A 145 3.74 -10.02 2.50
CA ARG A 145 4.52 -8.86 2.92
C ARG A 145 4.03 -7.61 2.21
N ARG A 146 3.47 -6.67 2.99
CA ARG A 146 3.09 -5.31 2.57
C ARG A 146 4.10 -4.29 3.06
N ASP A 147 3.83 -3.00 2.80
CA ASP A 147 4.68 -1.86 3.16
C ASP A 147 6.09 -1.97 2.56
N VAL A 148 6.11 -2.37 1.29
CA VAL A 148 7.30 -2.45 0.44
C VAL A 148 7.05 -1.67 -0.84
N ARG A 149 8.13 -1.21 -1.46
CA ARG A 149 8.09 -0.49 -2.73
C ARG A 149 8.99 -1.16 -3.75
N ALA A 150 8.55 -1.14 -5.01
CA ALA A 150 9.39 -1.58 -6.11
C ALA A 150 10.48 -0.52 -6.35
N ALA A 151 11.74 -0.94 -6.29
CA ALA A 151 12.91 -0.09 -6.51
C ALA A 151 13.40 -0.14 -7.97
N SER A 152 12.86 -1.06 -8.78
CA SER A 152 13.18 -1.22 -10.20
C SER A 152 11.94 -1.54 -11.03
N GLU A 153 12.11 -1.45 -12.36
CA GLU A 153 11.26 -2.15 -13.32
C GLU A 153 11.63 -3.64 -13.39
N PRO A 154 10.83 -4.51 -14.04
CA PRO A 154 11.17 -5.91 -14.23
C PRO A 154 12.48 -6.07 -15.01
N TYR A 155 13.35 -6.95 -14.56
CA TYR A 155 14.60 -7.31 -15.23
C TYR A 155 14.83 -8.82 -15.14
N GLU A 156 15.64 -9.35 -16.05
CA GLU A 156 16.08 -10.73 -16.02
C GLU A 156 17.35 -10.84 -15.17
N ASN A 157 17.38 -11.76 -14.20
CA ASN A 157 18.57 -12.03 -13.38
C ASN A 157 19.53 -13.03 -14.08
N ASP A 158 20.66 -13.34 -13.44
CA ASP A 158 21.69 -14.24 -14.00
C ASP A 158 21.18 -15.67 -14.28
N ASP A 159 20.10 -16.08 -13.62
CA ASP A 159 19.44 -17.39 -13.80
C ASP A 159 18.34 -17.39 -14.88
N GLY A 160 18.12 -16.26 -15.56
CA GLY A 160 17.04 -16.11 -16.55
C GLY A 160 15.65 -15.89 -15.94
N THR A 161 15.56 -15.61 -14.64
CA THR A 161 14.29 -15.35 -13.96
C THR A 161 13.93 -13.87 -14.06
N ILE A 162 12.68 -13.59 -14.41
CA ILE A 162 12.16 -12.20 -14.41
C ILE A 162 11.85 -11.79 -12.97
N CYS A 163 12.57 -10.79 -12.49
CA CYS A 163 12.57 -10.32 -11.10
C CYS A 163 12.30 -8.81 -10.99
N LEU A 164 12.02 -8.38 -9.76
CA LEU A 164 11.95 -7.00 -9.32
C LEU A 164 12.85 -6.81 -8.09
N SER A 165 13.55 -5.69 -8.02
CA SER A 165 14.14 -5.23 -6.77
C SER A 165 13.06 -4.56 -5.92
N VAL A 166 12.87 -4.99 -4.68
CA VAL A 166 11.92 -4.39 -3.73
C VAL A 166 12.62 -4.02 -2.43
N CYS A 167 12.22 -2.92 -1.81
CA CYS A 167 12.74 -2.48 -0.51
C CYS A 167 11.60 -2.19 0.47
N ALA A 168 11.92 -2.13 1.76
CA ALA A 168 10.97 -1.68 2.76
C ALA A 168 10.59 -0.21 2.51
N GLU A 169 9.33 0.16 2.75
CA GLU A 169 8.85 1.52 2.54
C GLU A 169 9.63 2.59 3.36
N PRO A 170 9.99 2.37 4.64
CA PRO A 170 10.83 3.31 5.38
C PRO A 170 12.19 3.55 4.71
N ASP A 171 12.82 2.51 4.15
CA ASP A 171 14.11 2.62 3.49
C ASP A 171 14.01 3.33 2.14
N TRP A 172 12.90 3.12 1.40
CA TRP A 172 12.58 3.88 0.19
C TRP A 172 12.55 5.39 0.47
N TYR A 173 11.81 5.81 1.50
CA TYR A 173 11.72 7.23 1.82
C TYR A 173 13.00 7.78 2.44
N ARG A 174 13.69 7.00 3.28
CA ARG A 174 15.02 7.37 3.78
C ARG A 174 15.99 7.64 2.65
N TRP A 175 15.97 6.84 1.59
CA TRP A 175 16.84 7.07 0.43
C TRP A 175 16.59 8.46 -0.17
N ALA A 176 15.33 8.89 -0.28
CA ALA A 176 14.97 10.16 -0.88
C ALA A 176 15.49 11.40 -0.11
N PHE A 177 15.60 11.34 1.23
CA PHE A 177 16.09 12.49 2.02
C PHE A 177 17.50 12.32 2.59
N ALA A 178 17.98 11.10 2.81
CA ALA A 178 19.32 10.84 3.33
C ALA A 178 20.35 10.49 2.24
N GLY A 179 19.92 10.29 0.98
CA GLY A 179 20.80 10.00 -0.16
C GLY A 179 21.48 8.61 -0.13
N ARG A 180 21.19 7.78 0.87
CA ARG A 180 21.71 6.41 0.99
C ARG A 180 20.77 5.43 0.30
N PRO A 181 21.25 4.58 -0.63
CA PRO A 181 20.41 3.58 -1.29
C PRO A 181 19.67 2.70 -0.29
N ALA A 182 18.43 2.33 -0.63
CA ALA A 182 17.65 1.39 0.15
C ALA A 182 18.25 -0.03 0.07
N ASP A 183 18.08 -0.82 1.12
CA ASP A 183 18.37 -2.25 1.06
C ASP A 183 17.27 -2.96 0.26
N CYS A 184 17.67 -3.51 -0.89
CA CYS A 184 16.76 -4.09 -1.87
C CYS A 184 16.96 -5.60 -1.92
N THR A 185 15.85 -6.33 -1.95
CA THR A 185 15.84 -7.77 -2.19
C THR A 185 15.24 -8.04 -3.57
N GLU A 186 15.86 -8.95 -4.30
CA GLU A 186 15.33 -9.45 -5.56
C GLU A 186 14.16 -10.42 -5.30
N VAL A 187 13.04 -10.23 -6.01
CA VAL A 187 11.85 -11.07 -5.91
C VAL A 187 11.34 -11.41 -7.30
N PRO A 188 11.06 -12.69 -7.60
CA PRO A 188 10.44 -13.09 -8.86
C PRO A 188 9.12 -12.34 -9.11
N VAL A 189 8.95 -11.80 -10.33
CA VAL A 189 7.83 -10.89 -10.64
C VAL A 189 6.45 -11.53 -10.45
N TYR A 190 6.35 -12.85 -10.60
CA TYR A 190 5.09 -13.59 -10.44
C TYR A 190 4.65 -13.73 -8.96
N LEU A 191 5.49 -13.31 -8.01
CA LEU A 191 5.18 -13.24 -6.57
C LEU A 191 4.79 -11.81 -6.13
N VAL A 192 4.65 -10.86 -7.06
CA VAL A 192 4.47 -9.44 -6.75
C VAL A 192 3.15 -8.89 -7.31
N TRP A 193 2.43 -8.11 -6.50
CA TRP A 193 1.24 -7.35 -6.87
C TRP A 193 1.41 -5.87 -6.54
N ALA A 194 0.97 -4.97 -7.42
CA ALA A 194 0.91 -3.53 -7.15
C ALA A 194 -0.40 -3.15 -6.43
N GLU A 195 -0.32 -2.19 -5.49
CA GLU A 195 -1.46 -1.63 -4.73
C GLU A 195 -1.97 -0.29 -5.29
#